data_AF-A0A6F9WRK9-F1
#
_entry.id   AF-A0A6F9WRK9-F1
#
_cell.length_a   1.000
_cell.length_b   1.000
_cell.length_c   1.000
_cell.angle_alpha   90.00
_cell.angle_beta   90.00
_cell.angle_gamma   90.00
#
_symmetry.space_group_name_H-M   'P 1'
#
loop_
_entity.id
_entity.type
_entity.pdbx_description
1 polymer ?
#
loop_
_entity_poly.entity_id
_entity_poly.type
_entity_poly.pdbx_seq_one_letter_code
_entity_poly.pdbx_strand_id
1 'polypeptide(L)'
;MLTFRSLTEVEQAQLTPKHRRAVTRAMRSLLDAYGNNYNPDDCGFVVLLNQHTTDADALKLMGRPWAEARLEGVSFDRETNCFFTVWLANNQYGLTFLVPNEVWLDPAFRALLLDELGRRDAS
;
A
#
# COMPACT_ATOMS: atom_id res chain seq x y z
N MET A 1 0.35 8.63 7.56
CA MET A 1 -0.09 7.28 7.16
C MET A 1 -0.81 6.53 8.29
N LEU A 2 -1.57 5.48 7.97
CA LEU A 2 -2.11 4.50 8.90
C LEU A 2 -1.58 3.10 8.55
N THR A 3 -1.30 2.26 9.54
CA THR A 3 -0.81 0.89 9.34
C THR A 3 -1.83 -0.10 9.89
N PHE A 4 -2.01 -1.21 9.20
CA PHE A 4 -2.98 -2.25 9.54
C PHE A 4 -2.30 -3.61 9.52
N ARG A 5 -2.22 -4.22 10.69
CA ARG A 5 -1.63 -5.53 10.94
C ARG A 5 -2.70 -6.61 11.11
N SER A 6 -3.97 -6.26 11.30
CA SER A 6 -5.09 -7.20 11.43
C SER A 6 -6.40 -6.60 10.93
N LEU A 7 -7.41 -7.44 10.66
CA LEU A 7 -8.77 -6.97 10.33
C LEU A 7 -9.43 -6.21 11.50
N THR A 8 -9.12 -6.59 12.74
CA THR A 8 -9.59 -5.89 13.94
C THR A 8 -9.14 -4.42 13.96
N GLU A 9 -7.89 -4.15 13.58
CA GLU A 9 -7.39 -2.77 13.46
C GLU A 9 -8.13 -1.99 12.36
N VAL A 10 -8.51 -2.65 11.26
CA VAL A 10 -9.32 -2.01 10.21
C VAL A 10 -10.69 -1.63 10.75
N GLU A 11 -11.33 -2.52 11.51
CA GLU A 11 -12.65 -2.29 12.13
C GLU A 11 -12.63 -1.09 13.08
N GLN A 12 -11.62 -1.03 13.95
CA GLN A 12 -11.47 0.02 14.95
C GLN A 12 -11.06 1.38 14.38
N ALA A 13 -10.41 1.39 13.21
CA ALA A 13 -9.96 2.64 12.59
C ALA A 13 -11.12 3.50 12.07
N GLN A 14 -10.98 4.82 12.23
CA GLN A 14 -11.87 5.81 11.62
C GLN A 14 -11.51 6.02 10.16
N LEU A 15 -12.10 5.20 9.28
CA LEU A 15 -11.92 5.25 7.83
C LEU A 15 -13.20 5.65 7.12
N THR A 16 -13.06 6.37 6.01
CA THR A 16 -14.17 6.53 5.06
C THR A 16 -14.60 5.15 4.53
N PRO A 17 -15.86 4.96 4.09
CA PRO A 17 -16.32 3.67 3.57
C PRO A 17 -15.45 3.13 2.42
N LYS A 18 -14.94 4.04 1.59
CA LYS A 18 -14.06 3.77 0.45
C LYS A 18 -12.70 3.23 0.90
N HIS A 19 -12.03 3.92 1.83
CA HIS A 19 -10.75 3.46 2.37
C HIS A 19 -10.89 2.19 3.18
N ARG A 20 -11.97 2.03 3.96
CA ARG A 20 -12.26 0.79 4.68
C ARG A 20 -12.32 -0.40 3.72
N ARG A 21 -13.06 -0.27 2.61
CA ARG A 21 -13.13 -1.33 1.59
C ARG A 21 -11.76 -1.66 1.00
N ALA A 22 -10.97 -0.65 0.63
CA ALA A 22 -9.63 -0.86 0.08
C ALA A 22 -8.71 -1.60 1.05
N VAL A 23 -8.64 -1.14 2.31
CA VAL A 23 -7.82 -1.75 3.36
C VAL A 23 -8.29 -3.17 3.68
N THR A 24 -9.61 -3.40 3.82
CA THR A 24 -10.14 -4.74 4.05
C THR A 24 -9.78 -5.70 2.92
N ARG A 25 -9.87 -5.27 1.65
CA ARG A 25 -9.48 -6.11 0.49
C ARG A 25 -7.99 -6.45 0.51
N ALA A 26 -7.14 -5.46 0.80
CA ALA A 26 -5.70 -5.65 0.93
C ALA A 26 -5.34 -6.62 2.07
N MET A 27 -5.92 -6.41 3.25
CA MET A 27 -5.72 -7.28 4.41
C MET A 27 -6.18 -8.71 4.15
N ARG A 28 -7.35 -8.90 3.54
CA ARG A 28 -7.83 -10.24 3.15
C ARG A 28 -6.88 -10.92 2.16
N SER A 29 -6.35 -10.18 1.19
CA SER A 29 -5.39 -10.75 0.23
C SER A 29 -4.10 -11.24 0.93
N LEU A 30 -3.58 -10.51 1.92
CA LEU A 30 -2.45 -10.97 2.73
C LEU A 30 -2.81 -12.21 3.56
N LEU A 31 -3.97 -12.20 4.22
CA LEU A 31 -4.44 -13.33 5.03
C LEU A 31 -4.70 -14.58 4.18
N ASP A 32 -5.21 -14.44 2.96
CA ASP A 32 -5.43 -15.54 2.04
C ASP A 32 -4.10 -16.13 1.54
N ALA A 33 -3.07 -15.28 1.34
CA ALA A 33 -1.74 -15.72 0.90
C ALA A 33 -0.96 -16.48 1.99
N TYR A 34 -1.03 -16.03 3.24
CA TYR A 34 -0.24 -16.60 4.35
C TYR A 34 -1.05 -17.51 5.30
N GLY A 35 -2.38 -17.43 5.26
CA GLY A 35 -3.28 -18.22 6.09
C GLY A 35 -3.00 -18.08 7.59
N ASN A 36 -3.04 -19.21 8.30
CA ASN A 36 -2.78 -19.28 9.74
C ASN A 36 -1.33 -18.92 10.13
N ASN A 37 -0.41 -18.83 9.16
CA ASN A 37 0.99 -18.47 9.40
C ASN A 37 1.25 -16.97 9.23
N TYR A 38 0.21 -16.17 9.00
CA TYR A 38 0.37 -14.73 8.88
C TYR A 38 0.89 -14.12 10.18
N ASN A 39 2.13 -13.62 10.13
CA ASN A 39 2.73 -12.78 11.15
C ASN A 39 3.10 -11.44 10.50
N PRO A 40 2.52 -10.30 10.90
CA PRO A 40 2.81 -9.00 10.27
C PRO A 40 4.29 -8.58 10.35
N ASP A 41 5.06 -9.09 11.31
CA ASP A 41 6.49 -8.78 11.42
C ASP A 41 7.35 -9.57 10.42
N ASP A 42 6.88 -10.74 9.97
CA ASP A 42 7.57 -11.59 8.99
C ASP A 42 7.01 -11.40 7.57
N CYS A 43 5.68 -11.39 7.45
CA CYS A 43 4.95 -11.32 6.18
C CYS A 43 4.75 -9.89 5.68
N GLY A 44 4.87 -8.90 6.57
CA GLY A 44 4.52 -7.50 6.32
C GLY A 44 3.05 -7.18 6.56
N PHE A 45 2.67 -5.94 6.27
CA PHE A 45 1.35 -5.38 6.63
C PHE A 45 0.88 -4.33 5.63
N VAL A 46 -0.38 -3.89 5.78
CA VAL A 46 -0.99 -2.87 4.90
C VAL A 46 -0.75 -1.47 5.45
N VAL A 47 -0.41 -0.53 4.56
CA VAL A 47 -0.19 0.88 4.86
C VAL A 47 -1.10 1.72 3.98
N LEU A 48 -1.95 2.55 4.60
CA LEU A 48 -2.78 3.54 3.92
C LEU A 48 -2.10 4.92 4.00
N LEU A 49 -1.76 5.48 2.84
CA LEU A 49 -1.23 6.84 2.74
C LEU A 49 -2.34 7.87 2.94
N ASN A 50 -1.97 9.01 3.49
CA ASN A 50 -2.84 10.17 3.71
C ASN A 50 -2.08 11.48 3.49
N GLN A 51 -2.78 12.62 3.52
CA GLN A 51 -2.20 13.96 3.29
C GLN A 51 -1.06 14.37 4.23
N HIS A 52 -0.87 13.64 5.34
CA HIS A 52 0.22 13.88 6.30
C HIS A 52 1.38 12.90 6.11
N THR A 53 1.34 12.06 5.08
CA THR A 53 2.41 11.11 4.79
C THR A 53 3.53 11.82 4.05
N THR A 54 4.75 11.62 4.52
CA THR A 54 5.94 12.34 4.06
C THR A 54 7.03 11.36 3.64
N ASP A 55 8.11 11.86 3.04
CA ASP A 55 9.29 11.05 2.77
C ASP A 55 9.99 10.53 4.04
N ALA A 56 9.81 11.18 5.19
CA ALA A 56 10.30 10.65 6.45
C ALA A 56 9.63 9.30 6.80
N ASP A 57 8.35 9.15 6.46
CA ASP A 57 7.64 7.87 6.61
C ASP A 57 8.18 6.81 5.65
N ALA A 58 8.46 7.20 4.39
CA ALA A 58 9.04 6.31 3.38
C ALA A 58 10.43 5.83 3.79
N LEU A 59 11.28 6.74 4.26
CA LEU A 59 12.62 6.45 4.76
C LEU A 59 12.57 5.47 5.93
N LYS A 60 11.61 5.63 6.84
CA LYS A 60 11.41 4.71 7.96
C LYS A 60 10.98 3.31 7.51
N LEU A 61 10.14 3.20 6.48
CA LEU A 61 9.57 1.93 6.02
C LEU A 61 10.47 1.17 5.03
N MET A 62 11.13 1.90 4.12
CA MET A 62 11.80 1.33 2.94
C MET A 62 13.24 1.82 2.76
N GLY A 63 13.71 2.75 3.62
CA GLY A 63 15.04 3.34 3.51
C GLY A 63 15.23 4.30 2.33
N ARG A 64 14.14 4.77 1.70
CA ARG A 64 14.17 5.68 0.54
C ARG A 64 12.91 6.54 0.44
N PRO A 65 12.96 7.69 -0.25
CA PRO A 65 11.78 8.51 -0.55
C PRO A 65 10.72 7.78 -1.39
N TRP A 66 9.46 8.24 -1.37
CA TRP A 66 8.37 7.63 -2.13
C TRP A 66 8.62 7.63 -3.64
N ALA A 67 9.16 8.73 -4.17
CA ALA A 67 9.46 8.89 -5.59
C ALA A 67 10.59 7.95 -6.10
N GLU A 68 11.35 7.33 -5.19
CA GLU A 68 12.43 6.39 -5.51
C GLU A 68 12.08 4.95 -5.10
N ALA A 69 10.84 4.70 -4.70
CA ALA A 69 10.36 3.40 -4.28
C ALA A 69 10.51 2.38 -5.43
N ARG A 70 11.13 1.23 -5.14
CA ARG A 70 11.20 0.09 -6.07
C ARG A 70 9.97 -0.77 -5.84
N LEU A 71 8.94 -0.55 -6.64
CA LEU A 71 7.64 -1.18 -6.50
C LEU A 71 7.62 -2.51 -7.26
N GLU A 72 7.00 -3.52 -6.68
CA GLU A 72 6.85 -4.87 -7.27
C GLU A 72 5.55 -4.98 -8.09
N GLY A 73 5.16 -3.86 -8.70
CA GLY A 73 3.95 -3.71 -9.51
C GLY A 73 2.86 -2.89 -8.85
N VAL A 74 2.10 -2.21 -9.72
CA VAL A 74 0.98 -1.35 -9.35
C VAL A 74 -0.31 -1.88 -9.96
N SER A 75 -1.40 -1.70 -9.25
CA SER A 75 -2.76 -1.84 -9.79
C SER A 75 -3.61 -0.65 -9.33
N PHE A 76 -4.66 -0.34 -10.07
CA PHE A 76 -5.54 0.77 -9.75
C PHE A 76 -6.99 0.30 -9.60
N ASP A 77 -7.56 0.52 -8.43
CA ASP A 77 -8.96 0.22 -8.15
C ASP A 77 -9.82 1.47 -8.40
N ARG A 78 -10.66 1.42 -9.44
CA ARG A 78 -11.56 2.52 -9.80
C ARG A 78 -12.68 2.73 -8.78
N GLU A 79 -13.14 1.69 -8.10
CA GLU A 79 -14.21 1.80 -7.09
C GLU A 79 -13.71 2.53 -5.84
N THR A 80 -12.45 2.27 -5.47
CA THR A 80 -11.82 2.89 -4.30
C THR A 80 -10.86 4.02 -4.66
N ASN A 81 -10.72 4.40 -5.93
CA ASN A 81 -9.78 5.42 -6.43
C ASN A 81 -8.41 5.32 -5.74
N CYS A 82 -7.92 4.10 -5.54
CA CYS A 82 -6.67 3.84 -4.84
C CYS A 82 -5.74 3.07 -5.78
N PHE A 83 -4.47 3.47 -5.79
CA PHE A 83 -3.41 2.58 -6.24
C PHE A 83 -3.13 1.56 -5.15
N PHE A 84 -2.89 0.33 -5.57
CA PHE A 84 -2.39 -0.75 -4.74
C PHE A 84 -1.02 -1.14 -5.28
N THR A 85 -0.02 -1.09 -4.42
CA THR A 85 1.36 -1.43 -4.78
C THR A 85 2.06 -2.15 -3.65
N VAL A 86 3.06 -2.96 -3.99
CA VAL A 86 3.85 -3.72 -3.01
C VAL A 86 5.31 -3.27 -3.08
N TRP A 87 5.96 -3.24 -1.93
CA TRP A 87 7.41 -3.17 -1.81
C TRP A 87 7.91 -4.40 -1.06
N LEU A 88 8.96 -5.04 -1.56
CA LEU A 88 9.58 -6.20 -0.93
C LEU A 88 10.96 -5.85 -0.35
N ALA A 89 11.17 -6.20 0.92
CA ALA A 89 12.49 -6.27 1.53
C ALA A 89 13.01 -7.72 1.42
N ASN A 90 14.17 -7.90 0.79
CA ASN A 90 14.90 -9.18 0.74
C ASN A 90 14.03 -10.39 0.33
N ASN A 91 13.06 -10.19 -0.56
CA ASN A 91 12.14 -11.21 -1.08
C ASN A 91 11.29 -11.97 -0.04
N GLN A 92 11.19 -11.49 1.20
CA GLN A 92 10.41 -12.17 2.26
C GLN A 92 9.43 -11.25 2.99
N TYR A 93 9.77 -9.98 3.18
CA TYR A 93 8.92 -9.03 3.90
C TYR A 93 8.26 -8.05 2.93
N GLY A 94 6.91 -8.06 2.84
CA GLY A 94 6.16 -7.28 1.87
C GLY A 94 5.27 -6.20 2.48
N LEU A 95 5.58 -4.93 2.24
CA LEU A 95 4.68 -3.83 2.57
C LEU A 95 3.68 -3.61 1.44
N THR A 96 2.40 -3.70 1.79
CA THR A 96 1.31 -3.40 0.86
C THR A 96 0.86 -1.96 1.06
N PHE A 97 1.06 -1.11 0.06
CA PHE A 97 0.64 0.29 0.10
C PHE A 97 -0.68 0.50 -0.63
N LEU A 98 -1.61 1.16 0.06
CA LEU A 98 -2.80 1.76 -0.51
C LEU A 98 -2.58 3.27 -0.62
N VAL A 99 -2.58 3.77 -1.85
CA VAL A 99 -2.32 5.18 -2.16
C VAL A 99 -3.57 5.79 -2.76
N PRO A 100 -4.34 6.59 -1.99
CA PRO A 100 -5.46 7.34 -2.54
C PRO A 100 -5.01 8.27 -3.67
N ASN A 101 -5.70 8.19 -4.81
CA ASN A 101 -5.45 9.05 -5.96
C ASN A 101 -6.06 10.45 -5.74
N GLU A 102 -5.45 11.21 -4.82
CA GLU A 102 -5.96 12.49 -4.32
C GLU A 102 -4.97 13.64 -4.60
N VAL A 103 -5.43 14.89 -4.56
CA VAL A 103 -4.66 16.08 -4.99
C VAL A 103 -3.40 16.37 -4.15
N TRP A 104 -3.35 15.86 -2.92
CA TRP A 104 -2.19 15.99 -2.04
C TRP A 104 -1.06 15.01 -2.38
N LEU A 105 -1.34 14.00 -3.21
CA LEU A 105 -0.35 13.00 -3.58
C LEU A 105 0.78 13.68 -4.37
N ASP A 106 2.01 13.49 -3.90
CA ASP A 106 3.21 14.00 -4.56
C ASP A 106 3.19 13.68 -6.08
N PRO A 107 3.35 14.69 -6.95
CA PRO A 107 3.28 14.47 -8.40
C PRO A 107 4.33 13.50 -8.93
N ALA A 108 5.53 13.45 -8.36
CA ALA A 108 6.58 12.54 -8.81
C ALA A 108 6.25 11.09 -8.40
N PHE A 109 5.76 10.87 -7.18
CA PHE A 109 5.30 9.55 -6.77
C PHE A 109 4.07 9.10 -7.57
N ARG A 110 3.13 10.00 -7.86
CA ARG A 110 2.00 9.72 -8.77
C ARG A 110 2.49 9.31 -10.16
N ALA A 111 3.47 10.01 -10.72
CA ALA A 111 4.03 9.68 -12.02
C ALA A 111 4.68 8.28 -12.01
N LEU A 112 5.42 7.93 -10.95
CA LEU A 112 5.97 6.58 -10.75
C LEU A 112 4.87 5.51 -10.74
N LEU A 113 3.79 5.72 -9.98
CA LEU A 113 2.67 4.78 -9.91
C LEU A 113 2.00 4.57 -11.27
N LEU A 114 1.84 5.63 -12.05
CA LEU A 114 1.25 5.57 -13.40
C LEU A 114 2.18 4.88 -14.40
N ASP A 115 3.49 5.11 -14.32
CA ASP A 115 4.48 4.44 -15.17
C ASP A 115 4.49 2.93 -14.90
N GLU A 116 4.55 2.52 -13.63
CA GLU A 116 4.50 1.10 -13.25
C GLU A 116 3.16 0.44 -13.62
N LEU A 117 2.04 1.17 -13.54
CA LEU A 117 0.75 0.68 -14.00
C LEU A 117 0.76 0.41 -15.51
N GLY A 118 1.30 1.34 -16.30
CA GLY A 118 1.37 1.22 -17.76
C GLY A 118 2.30 0.10 -18.25
N ARG A 119 3.37 -0.21 -17.50
CA ARG A 119 4.24 -1.35 -17.80
C ARG A 119 3.52 -2.70 -17.73
N ARG A 120 2.50 -2.81 -16.89
CA ARG A 120 1.73 -4.05 -16.69
C ARG A 120 0.77 -4.36 -17.85
N ASP A 121 0.33 -3.34 -18.59
CA ASP A 121 -0.51 -3.52 -19.77
C ASP A 121 0.31 -3.90 -21.02
N ALA A 122 1.65 -3.85 -20.95
CA ALA A 122 2.57 -4.11 -22.05
C ALA A 122 3.21 -5.52 -22.01
N SER A 123 2.91 -6.34 -20.99
CA SER A 123 3.43 -7.70 -20.78
C SER A 123 2.34 -8.75 -20.95
#